data_AF-A0A420E8H1-F1
#
_entry.id   AF-A0A420E8H1-F1
#
_cell.length_a   1.000
_cell.length_b   1.000
_cell.length_c   1.000
_cell.angle_alpha   90.00
_cell.angle_beta   90.00
_cell.angle_gamma   90.00
#
_symmetry.space_group_name_H-M   'P 1'
#
loop_
_entity.id
_entity.type
_entity.pdbx_description
1 polymer ?
#
loop_
_entity_poly.entity_id
_entity_poly.type
_entity_poly.pdbx_seq_one_letter_code
_entity_poly.pdbx_strand_id
1 'polypeptide(L)' 'MTQLWIAIDRPEMHLHRVSTVYVPFKGSMEAAKAHIDSHEFESFLINTLGNNPRIVTEKI' A
#
# COMPACT_ATOMS: atom_id res chain seq x y z
N MET A 1 -16.35 11.15 -7.14
CA MET A 1 -15.92 10.03 -6.28
C MET A 1 -14.42 10.15 -6.10
N THR A 2 -13.94 10.23 -4.86
CA THR A 2 -12.50 10.35 -4.57
C THR A 2 -11.86 8.97 -4.71
N GLN A 3 -10.82 8.85 -5.55
CA GLN A 3 -10.09 7.60 -5.74
C GLN A 3 -9.17 7.36 -4.53
N LEU A 4 -9.28 6.18 -3.92
CA LEU A 4 -8.36 5.75 -2.85
C LEU A 4 -7.20 4.96 -3.42
N TRP A 5 -6.04 5.10 -2.80
CA TRP A 5 -4.83 4.37 -3.11
C TRP A 5 -4.23 3.79 -1.84
N ILE A 6 -3.69 2.57 -1.94
CA ILE A 6 -2.85 1.98 -0.91
C ILE A 6 -1.41 2.20 -1.36
N ALA A 7 -0.71 3.08 -0.64
CA ALA A 7 0.70 3.37 -0.84
C ALA A 7 1.54 2.41 0.01
N ILE A 8 2.53 1.78 -0.62
CA ILE A 8 3.40 0.78 0.00
C ILE A 8 4.84 1.12 -0.35
N ASP A 9 5.69 1.25 0.66
CA ASP A 9 7.09 1.59 0.47
C ASP A 9 7.90 0.31 0.21
N ARG A 10 8.49 0.16 -0.99
CA ARG A 10 9.32 -1.00 -1.35
C ARG A 10 10.80 -0.62 -1.38
N PRO A 11 11.68 -1.35 -0.67
CA PRO A 11 13.11 -1.19 -0.79
C PRO A 11 13.57 -1.74 -2.16
N GLU A 12 14.24 -0.92 -2.94
CA GLU A 12 14.85 -1.34 -4.19
C GLU A 12 16.20 -2.00 -3.90
N MET A 13 16.33 -3.25 -4.35
CA MET A 13 17.44 -4.16 -4.01
C MET A 13 18.82 -3.66 -4.45
N HIS A 14 18.90 -2.66 -5.34
CA HIS A 14 20.16 -2.20 -5.92
C HIS A 14 20.69 -0.86 -5.42
N LEU A 15 19.93 -0.02 -4.72
CA LEU A 15 20.32 1.39 -4.52
C LEU A 15 19.99 2.02 -3.15
N HIS A 16 19.56 1.25 -2.13
CA HIS A 16 19.04 1.84 -0.88
C HIS A 16 17.94 2.91 -1.12
N ARG A 17 17.25 2.80 -2.25
CA ARG A 17 16.13 3.66 -2.59
C ARG A 17 14.85 2.98 -2.15
N VAL A 18 13.93 3.77 -1.59
CA VAL A 18 12.60 3.33 -1.26
C VAL A 18 11.68 3.90 -2.34
N SER A 19 11.01 3.02 -3.07
CA SER A 19 10.02 3.40 -4.07
C SER A 19 8.62 3.13 -3.52
N THR A 20 7.76 4.14 -3.53
CA THR A 20 6.36 4.00 -3.09
C THR A 20 5.50 3.50 -4.25
N VAL A 21 4.84 2.37 -4.06
CA VAL A 21 3.89 1.78 -5.00
C VAL A 21 2.48 2.14 -4.60
N TYR A 22 1.69 2.67 -5.54
CA TYR A 22 0.30 3.06 -5.31
C TYR A 22 -0.65 2.06 -5.97
N VAL A 23 -1.35 1.27 -5.16
CA VAL A 23 -2.35 0.31 -5.63
C VAL A 23 -3.74 0.97 -5.55
N PRO A 24 -4.50 1.07 -6.67
CA PRO A 24 -5.84 1.63 -6.63
C PRO A 24 -6.77 0.73 -5.80
N PHE A 25 -7.48 1.33 -4.85
CA PHE A 25 -8.49 0.64 -4.06
C PHE A 25 -9.89 1.15 -4.43
N LYS A 26 -10.82 0.22 -4.68
CA LYS A 26 -12.22 0.52 -4.96
C LYS A 26 -13.05 0.19 -3.72
N GLY A 27 -13.45 1.22 -2.98
CA GLY A 27 -14.28 1.07 -1.80
C GLY A 27 -14.23 2.30 -0.90
N SER A 28 -14.74 2.15 0.31
CA SER A 28 -14.68 3.17 1.36
C SER A 28 -13.33 3.14 2.08
N MET A 29 -13.00 4.23 2.78
CA MET A 29 -11.79 4.32 3.60
C MET A 29 -11.74 3.23 4.68
N GLU A 30 -12.89 2.86 5.25
CA GLU A 30 -13.02 1.77 6.22
C GLU A 30 -12.67 0.40 5.62
N ALA A 31 -13.14 0.12 4.40
CA ALA A 31 -12.82 -1.12 3.70
C ALA A 31 -11.33 -1.17 3.35
N ALA A 32 -10.72 -0.04 2.96
CA ALA A 32 -9.29 0.04 2.73
C ALA A 32 -8.50 -0.22 4.02
N LYS A 33 -8.95 0.33 5.16
CA LYS A 33 -8.36 0.08 6.49
C LYS A 33 -8.45 -1.39 6.89
N ALA A 34 -9.62 -2.00 6.75
CA ALA A 34 -9.80 -3.42 7.01
C ALA A 34 -8.94 -4.29 6.08
N HIS A 35 -8.73 -3.86 4.84
CA HIS A 35 -7.88 -4.57 3.89
C HIS A 35 -6.41 -4.53 4.31
N ILE A 36 -5.87 -3.36 4.70
CA ILE A 36 -4.46 -3.26 5.13
C ILE A 36 -4.18 -3.97 6.47
N ASP A 37 -5.22 -4.12 7.31
CA ASP A 37 -5.16 -4.83 8.60
C ASP A 37 -5.40 -6.35 8.44
N SER A 38 -5.82 -6.78 7.25
CA SER A 38 -6.05 -8.20 6.95
C SER A 38 -4.73 -8.97 6.88
N HIS A 39 -4.76 -10.19 7.40
CA HIS A 39 -3.64 -11.12 7.33
C HIS A 39 -3.23 -11.47 5.88
N GLU A 40 -4.18 -11.43 4.94
CA GLU A 40 -3.88 -11.61 3.51
C GLU A 40 -2.99 -10.49 2.98
N PHE A 41 -3.23 -9.26 3.42
CA PHE A 41 -2.45 -8.10 3.01
C PHE A 41 -1.08 -8.05 3.70
N GLU A 42 -1.01 -8.48 4.96
CA GLU A 42 0.27 -8.70 5.66
C GLU A 42 1.15 -9.69 4.89
N SER A 43 0.57 -10.81 4.44
CA SER A 43 1.29 -11.78 3.59
C SER A 43 1.72 -11.18 2.25
N PHE A 44 0.90 -10.32 1.64
CA PHE A 44 1.27 -9.60 0.42
C PHE A 44 2.44 -8.63 0.66
N LEU A 45 2.44 -7.89 1.78
CA LEU A 45 3.51 -6.97 2.14
C LEU A 45 4.84 -7.72 2.31
N ILE A 46 4.83 -8.83 3.06
CA ILE A 46 6.01 -9.67 3.29
C ILE A 46 6.58 -10.18 1.94
N ASN A 47 5.72 -10.74 1.09
CA ASN A 47 6.15 -11.27 -0.22
C ASN A 47 6.67 -10.18 -1.17
N THR A 48 6.12 -8.98 -1.09
CA THR A 48 6.53 -7.86 -1.95
C THR A 48 7.63 -7.00 -1.35
N LEU A 49 8.17 -7.40 -0.19
CA LEU A 49 9.10 -6.62 0.63
C LEU A 49 8.59 -5.20 0.92
N GLY A 50 7.27 -5.02 0.88
CA GLY A 50 6.62 -3.74 1.13
C GLY A 50 6.58 -3.42 2.62
N ASN A 51 6.78 -2.17 2.96
CA ASN A 51 6.70 -1.63 4.31
C ASN A 51 5.76 -0.43 4.36
N ASN A 52 5.33 -0.08 5.58
CA ASN A 52 4.58 1.14 5.88
C ASN A 52 3.34 1.38 4.97
N PRO A 53 2.39 0.42 4.92
CA PRO A 53 1.18 0.59 4.13
C PRO A 53 0.34 1.76 4.64
N ARG A 54 -0.03 2.68 3.74
CA ARG A 54 -0.87 3.83 4.09
C ARG A 54 -1.93 4.10 3.02
N ILE A 55 -3.08 4.57 3.45
CA ILE A 55 -4.18 4.92 2.54
C ILE A 55 -4.07 6.41 2.20
N VAL A 56 -4.01 6.73 0.92
CA VAL A 56 -3.93 8.10 0.42
C VAL A 56 -5.01 8.36 -0.61
N THR A 57 -5.49 9.60 -0.68
CA THR A 57 -6.45 10.06 -1.69
C THR A 57 -5.77 10.63 -2.93
N GLU A 58 -4.45 10.80 -2.88
CA GLU A 58 -3.63 11.44 -3.92
C GLU A 58 -2.31 10.67 -4.09
N LYS A 59 -1.83 10.56 -5.34
CA LYS A 59 -0.48 10.06 -5.64
C LYS A 59 0.49 11.21 -5.45
N ILE A 60 1.59 10.97 -4.72
CA ILE A 60 2.62 11.97 -4.41
C ILE A 60 3.92 11.54 -5.08
#